data_AF-A0A381ICI2-F1
#
_entry.id   AF-A0A381ICI2-F1
#
_cell.length_a   1.000
_cell.length_b   1.000
_cell.length_c   1.000
_cell.angle_alpha   90.00
_cell.angle_beta   90.00
_cell.angle_gamma   90.00
#
_symmetry.space_group_name_H-M   'P 1'
#
loop_
_entity.id
_entity.type
_entity.pdbx_description
1 polymer ?
#
loop_
_entity_poly.entity_id
_entity_poly.type
_entity_poly.pdbx_seq_one_letter_code
_entity_poly.pdbx_strand_id
1 'polypeptide(L)'
;MIILNTQGIVLKAIRYKESDIILTLFTRKLGKVSAIAKGAKKNKSSLLSSSQLFSYSNFTLKKQGNMYKVTQSEIIKSFYNISYDIEAFSYATYITKLVENSILENQTNNRLFILLAQTLYLYTQDNTDNRFITAAFELKFFRLYRI
;
A
#
# COMPACT_ATOMS: atom_id res chain seq x y z
N MET A 1 15.73 20.54 3.80
CA MET A 1 14.37 19.96 3.73
C MET A 1 14.45 18.66 2.94
N ILE A 2 13.98 17.53 3.47
CA ILE A 2 14.26 16.19 2.89
C ILE A 2 13.11 15.78 1.97
N ILE A 3 13.45 15.55 0.70
CA ILE A 3 12.60 14.90 -0.30
C ILE A 3 13.18 13.52 -0.56
N LEU A 4 12.34 12.49 -0.57
CA LEU A 4 12.77 11.11 -0.76
C LEU A 4 11.89 10.40 -1.79
N ASN A 5 12.54 9.68 -2.70
CA ASN A 5 11.87 8.80 -3.66
C ASN A 5 11.89 7.35 -3.14
N THR A 6 10.72 6.74 -3.02
CA THR A 6 10.57 5.34 -2.61
C THR A 6 9.40 4.66 -3.30
N GLN A 7 9.56 3.37 -3.54
CA GLN A 7 8.44 2.47 -3.81
C GLN A 7 7.55 2.33 -2.58
N GLY A 8 6.24 2.30 -2.78
CA GLY A 8 5.25 2.16 -1.71
C GLY A 8 3.96 1.49 -2.16
N ILE A 9 3.32 0.79 -1.22
CA ILE A 9 1.98 0.20 -1.37
C ILE A 9 1.04 0.94 -0.42
N VAL A 10 -0.12 1.34 -0.92
CA VAL A 10 -1.19 1.95 -0.10
C VAL A 10 -1.89 0.88 0.71
N LEU A 11 -1.64 0.85 2.02
CA LEU A 11 -2.31 -0.05 2.97
C LEU A 11 -3.69 0.48 3.39
N LYS A 12 -3.84 1.80 3.42
CA LYS A 12 -5.06 2.47 3.85
C LYS A 12 -5.18 3.82 3.14
N ALA A 13 -6.39 4.19 2.73
CA ALA A 13 -6.71 5.49 2.15
C ALA A 13 -7.95 6.07 2.83
N ILE A 14 -7.80 7.22 3.48
CA ILE A 14 -8.88 7.90 4.22
C ILE A 14 -9.11 9.27 3.58
N ARG A 15 -10.37 9.58 3.26
CA ARG A 15 -10.75 10.92 2.78
C ARG A 15 -10.44 11.96 3.84
N TYR A 16 -9.78 13.04 3.45
CA TYR A 16 -9.44 14.14 4.32
C TYR A 16 -9.77 15.46 3.63
N LYS A 17 -10.53 16.34 4.31
CA LYS A 17 -11.10 17.54 3.67
C LYS A 17 -11.86 17.18 2.38
N GLU A 18 -12.17 18.16 1.55
CA GLU A 18 -12.96 17.93 0.33
C GLU A 18 -12.21 17.12 -0.72
N SER A 19 -10.92 17.45 -0.93
CA SER A 19 -10.14 16.92 -2.05
C SER A 19 -8.84 16.19 -1.69
N ASP A 20 -8.48 16.09 -0.40
CA ASP A 20 -7.26 15.43 0.04
C ASP A 20 -7.53 13.98 0.48
N ILE A 21 -6.47 13.17 0.50
CA ILE A 21 -6.51 11.79 1.02
C ILE A 21 -5.31 11.62 1.96
N ILE A 22 -5.55 11.03 3.13
CA ILE A 22 -4.50 10.52 4.02
C ILE A 22 -4.25 9.06 3.67
N LEU A 23 -3.00 8.75 3.35
CA LEU A 23 -2.52 7.43 2.99
C LEU A 23 -1.67 6.86 4.13
N THR A 24 -1.90 5.59 4.46
CA THR A 24 -0.91 4.78 5.17
C THR A 24 -0.14 4.00 4.12
N LEU A 25 1.15 4.34 3.95
CA LEU A 25 2.02 3.74 2.96
C LEU A 25 2.97 2.77 3.65
N PHE A 26 3.06 1.54 3.14
CA PHE A 26 4.22 0.70 3.41
C PHE A 26 5.25 0.95 2.33
N THR A 27 6.46 1.36 2.70
CA THR A 27 7.49 1.80 1.74
C THR A 27 8.80 1.06 1.94
N ARG A 28 9.56 0.92 0.85
CA ARG A 28 10.86 0.23 0.88
C ARG A 28 11.94 0.96 1.67
N LYS A 29 11.93 2.30 1.64
CA LYS A 29 12.99 3.11 2.28
C LYS A 29 12.60 3.71 3.63
N LEU A 30 11.32 3.91 3.90
CA LEU A 30 10.85 4.50 5.16
C LEU A 30 10.04 3.54 6.01
N GLY A 31 9.72 2.33 5.56
CA GLY A 31 8.80 1.45 6.29
C GLY A 31 7.37 1.97 6.23
N LYS A 32 6.60 1.77 7.30
CA LYS A 32 5.26 2.34 7.42
C LYS A 32 5.34 3.83 7.70
N VAL A 33 4.64 4.62 6.90
CA VAL A 33 4.53 6.07 7.08
C VAL A 33 3.12 6.56 6.74
N SER A 34 2.70 7.64 7.39
CA SER A 34 1.49 8.37 7.03
C SER A 34 1.82 9.52 6.07
N ALA A 35 1.07 9.66 4.98
CA ALA A 35 1.28 10.68 3.96
C ALA A 35 -0.03 11.35 3.52
N ILE A 36 -0.01 12.67 3.28
CA ILE A 36 -1.12 13.40 2.69
C ILE A 36 -0.92 13.57 1.18
N ALA A 37 -1.88 13.10 0.40
CA ALA A 37 -2.00 13.35 -1.02
C ALA A 37 -3.00 14.52 -1.22
N LYS A 38 -2.45 15.75 -1.28
CA LYS A 38 -3.27 16.96 -1.40
C LYS A 38 -3.90 17.07 -2.78
N GLY A 39 -5.19 17.37 -2.83
CA GLY A 39 -5.95 17.51 -4.07
C GLY A 39 -6.11 16.20 -4.85
N ALA A 40 -5.84 15.05 -4.23
CA ALA A 40 -5.89 13.75 -4.89
C ALA A 40 -7.25 13.47 -5.56
N LYS A 41 -8.36 13.99 -5.01
CA LYS A 41 -9.71 13.81 -5.55
C LYS A 41 -10.14 14.89 -6.55
N LYS A 42 -9.30 15.88 -6.86
CA LYS A 42 -9.64 16.87 -7.89
C LYS A 42 -9.74 16.19 -9.26
N ASN A 43 -10.62 16.69 -10.12
CA ASN A 43 -10.69 16.25 -11.51
C ASN A 43 -9.31 16.40 -12.15
N LYS A 44 -8.88 15.38 -12.90
CA LYS A 44 -7.56 15.29 -13.56
C LYS A 44 -6.34 15.28 -12.60
N SER A 45 -6.55 14.95 -11.32
CA SER A 45 -5.44 14.77 -10.38
C SER A 45 -4.54 13.60 -10.78
N SER A 46 -3.25 13.87 -10.93
CA SER A 46 -2.23 12.84 -11.18
C SER A 46 -2.00 11.90 -9.98
N LEU A 47 -2.45 12.30 -8.78
CA LEU A 47 -2.29 11.52 -7.55
C LEU A 47 -3.47 10.58 -7.29
N LEU A 48 -4.57 10.66 -8.05
CA LEU A 48 -5.81 9.94 -7.76
C LEU A 48 -5.59 8.42 -7.78
N SER A 49 -4.95 7.91 -8.84
CA SER A 49 -4.75 6.48 -9.05
C SER A 49 -3.80 5.87 -8.02
N SER A 50 -2.71 6.57 -7.69
CA SER A 50 -1.71 6.14 -6.70
C SER A 50 -2.14 6.35 -5.25
N SER A 51 -3.30 6.98 -5.04
CA SER A 51 -3.92 7.14 -3.72
C SER A 51 -5.00 6.09 -3.46
N GLN A 52 -5.24 5.18 -4.41
CA GLN A 52 -6.19 4.09 -4.23
C GLN A 52 -5.60 3.00 -3.32
N LEU A 53 -6.48 2.33 -2.59
CA LEU A 53 -6.13 1.16 -1.80
C LEU A 53 -5.44 0.11 -2.69
N PHE A 54 -4.43 -0.56 -2.13
CA PHE A 54 -3.58 -1.55 -2.80
C PHE A 54 -2.65 -1.00 -3.89
N SER A 55 -2.78 0.26 -4.32
CA SER A 55 -1.91 0.77 -5.40
C SER A 55 -0.42 0.67 -5.04
N TYR A 56 0.36 0.15 -5.98
CA TYR A 56 1.82 0.03 -5.88
C TYR A 56 2.47 1.06 -6.81
N SER A 57 3.19 2.02 -6.22
CA SER A 57 3.70 3.19 -6.94
C SER A 57 5.10 3.60 -6.49
N ASN A 58 5.80 4.33 -7.35
CA ASN A 58 6.89 5.21 -6.93
C ASN A 58 6.30 6.48 -6.33
N PHE A 59 6.77 6.90 -5.16
CA PHE A 59 6.34 8.12 -4.47
C PHE A 59 7.51 9.05 -4.22
N THR A 60 7.32 10.34 -4.52
CA THR A 60 8.18 11.43 -4.08
C THR A 60 7.56 12.06 -2.83
N LEU A 61 8.15 11.77 -1.67
CA LEU A 61 7.64 12.15 -0.36
C LEU A 61 8.47 13.29 0.23
N LYS A 62 7.78 14.32 0.74
CA LYS A 62 8.39 15.45 1.45
C LYS A 62 7.97 15.41 2.90
N LYS A 63 8.92 15.36 3.84
CA LYS A 63 8.60 15.33 5.28
C LYS A 63 7.96 16.64 5.73
N GLN A 64 6.87 16.58 6.48
CA GLN A 64 6.13 17.71 7.04
C GLN A 64 5.62 17.38 8.45
N GLY A 65 6.38 17.77 9.47
CA GLY A 65 6.09 17.38 10.86
C GLY A 65 6.18 15.86 11.03
N ASN A 66 5.11 15.26 11.55
CA ASN A 66 5.00 13.81 11.79
C ASN A 66 4.48 13.02 10.59
N MET A 67 4.14 13.68 9.49
CA MET A 67 3.64 13.04 8.27
C MET A 67 4.50 13.43 7.06
N TYR A 68 4.24 12.77 5.94
CA TYR A 68 4.79 13.14 4.65
C TYR A 68 3.72 13.82 3.79
N LYS A 69 4.14 14.64 2.83
CA LYS A 69 3.32 15.10 1.72
C LYS A 69 3.73 14.33 0.46
N VAL A 70 2.76 13.73 -0.22
CA VAL A 70 2.98 13.21 -1.57
C VAL A 70 3.08 14.38 -2.52
N THR A 71 4.24 14.53 -3.17
CA THR A 71 4.49 15.61 -4.13
C THR A 71 4.37 15.12 -5.57
N GLN A 72 4.77 13.88 -5.84
CA GLN A 72 4.63 13.20 -7.11
C GLN A 72 4.43 11.71 -6.85
N SER A 73 3.84 11.03 -7.83
CA SER A 73 3.66 9.59 -7.82
C SER A 73 3.56 9.04 -9.23
N GLU A 74 4.07 7.83 -9.43
CA GLU A 74 4.01 7.10 -10.68
C GLU A 74 3.56 5.67 -10.39
N ILE A 75 2.45 5.24 -10.98
CA ILE A 75 1.93 3.88 -10.81
C ILE A 75 2.92 2.88 -11.38
N ILE A 76 3.34 1.90 -10.57
CA ILE A 76 4.05 0.72 -11.05
C ILE A 76 3.03 -0.36 -11.40
N LYS A 77 2.10 -0.62 -10.48
CA LYS A 77 0.99 -1.54 -10.69
C LYS A 77 -0.21 -1.07 -9.89
N SER A 78 -1.33 -0.92 -10.58
CA SER A 78 -2.62 -0.74 -9.93
C SER A 78 -3.27 -2.12 -9.79
N PHE A 79 -3.46 -2.60 -8.56
CA PHE A 79 -4.24 -3.82 -8.29
C PHE A 79 -5.74 -3.49 -8.17
N TYR A 80 -6.21 -2.50 -8.93
CA TYR A 80 -7.57 -1.99 -8.82
C TYR A 80 -8.63 -3.03 -9.19
N ASN A 81 -8.28 -4.04 -9.99
CA ASN A 81 -9.17 -5.15 -10.29
C ASN A 81 -9.55 -6.00 -9.08
N ILE A 82 -8.73 -5.99 -8.02
CA ILE A 82 -9.10 -6.58 -6.72
C ILE A 82 -10.42 -6.00 -6.22
N SER A 83 -10.68 -4.71 -6.45
CA SER A 83 -11.91 -4.04 -6.00
C SER A 83 -13.18 -4.49 -6.75
N TYR A 84 -13.05 -5.23 -7.85
CA TYR A 84 -14.19 -5.73 -8.62
C TYR A 84 -14.61 -7.15 -8.24
N ASP A 85 -13.77 -7.88 -7.52
CA ASP A 85 -14.06 -9.19 -6.99
C ASP A 85 -14.16 -9.10 -5.46
N ILE A 86 -15.36 -9.32 -4.93
CA ILE A 86 -15.63 -9.24 -3.48
C ILE A 86 -14.79 -10.23 -2.66
N GLU A 87 -14.50 -11.40 -3.21
CA GLU A 87 -13.71 -12.42 -2.53
C GLU A 87 -12.24 -11.99 -2.50
N ALA A 88 -11.67 -11.64 -3.66
CA ALA A 88 -10.29 -11.13 -3.73
C ALA A 88 -10.11 -9.88 -2.87
N PHE A 89 -11.08 -8.96 -2.88
CA PHE A 89 -11.08 -7.75 -2.06
C PHE A 89 -11.05 -8.07 -0.56
N SER A 90 -11.83 -9.05 -0.13
CA SER A 90 -11.87 -9.49 1.28
C SER A 90 -10.50 -10.02 1.73
N TYR A 91 -9.89 -10.92 0.97
CA TYR A 91 -8.56 -11.47 1.29
C TYR A 91 -7.44 -10.42 1.22
N ALA A 92 -7.46 -9.56 0.20
CA ALA A 92 -6.49 -8.47 0.08
C ALA A 92 -6.59 -7.49 1.25
N THR A 93 -7.80 -7.16 1.68
CA THR A 93 -8.04 -6.30 2.85
C THR A 93 -7.52 -6.96 4.13
N TYR A 94 -7.82 -8.25 4.33
CA TYR A 94 -7.32 -9.01 5.47
C TYR A 94 -5.79 -9.01 5.55
N ILE A 95 -5.11 -9.42 4.46
CA ILE A 95 -3.64 -9.45 4.41
C ILE A 95 -3.04 -8.06 4.60
N THR A 96 -3.61 -7.04 3.96
CA THR A 96 -3.14 -5.65 4.10
C THR A 96 -3.26 -5.18 5.54
N LYS A 97 -4.36 -5.54 6.23
CA LYS A 97 -4.58 -5.18 7.63
C LYS A 97 -3.62 -5.91 8.57
N LEU A 98 -3.36 -7.20 8.30
CA LEU A 98 -2.35 -7.99 9.02
C LEU A 98 -0.98 -7.33 8.89
N VAL A 99 -0.57 -6.93 7.67
CA VAL A 99 0.68 -6.19 7.45
C VAL A 99 0.70 -4.86 8.20
N GLU A 100 -0.34 -4.04 8.06
CA GLU A 100 -0.45 -2.72 8.72
C GLU A 100 -0.23 -2.82 10.24
N ASN A 101 -0.85 -3.81 10.87
CA ASN A 101 -0.78 -4.02 12.33
C ASN A 101 0.55 -4.64 12.79
N SER A 102 1.27 -5.34 11.90
CA SER A 102 2.52 -6.03 12.24
C SER A 102 3.78 -5.16 12.18
N ILE A 103 3.72 -4.06 11.43
CA ILE A 103 4.87 -3.18 11.22
C ILE A 103 4.80 -1.95 12.12
N LEU A 104 5.93 -1.58 12.73
CA LEU A 104 6.06 -0.31 13.44
C LEU A 104 6.32 0.85 12.48
N GLU A 105 5.95 2.06 12.89
CA GLU A 105 6.27 3.27 12.13
C GLU A 105 7.78 3.40 11.90
N ASN A 106 8.16 3.82 10.69
CA ASN A 106 9.55 4.03 10.29
C ASN A 106 10.46 2.78 10.27
N GLN A 107 9.91 1.56 10.43
CA GLN A 107 10.68 0.32 10.32
C GLN A 107 10.56 -0.31 8.93
N THR A 108 11.68 -0.45 8.23
CA THR A 108 11.70 -1.09 6.92
C THR A 108 11.69 -2.61 7.05
N ASN A 109 10.87 -3.27 6.22
CA ASN A 109 10.91 -4.72 6.06
C ASN A 109 10.71 -5.06 4.58
N ASN A 110 11.81 -5.03 3.83
CA ASN A 110 11.77 -5.25 2.38
C ASN A 110 11.32 -6.67 2.00
N ARG A 111 11.55 -7.67 2.85
CA ARG A 111 11.07 -9.05 2.61
C ARG A 111 9.55 -9.09 2.68
N LEU A 112 8.96 -8.49 3.71
CA LEU A 112 7.51 -8.38 3.85
C LEU A 112 6.89 -7.52 2.75
N PHE A 113 7.56 -6.43 2.35
CA PHE A 113 7.11 -5.57 1.25
C PHE A 113 6.96 -6.36 -0.05
N ILE A 114 7.99 -7.15 -0.40
CA ILE A 114 7.97 -7.99 -1.60
C ILE A 114 6.87 -9.07 -1.49
N LEU A 115 6.76 -9.72 -0.33
CA LEU A 115 5.73 -10.72 -0.08
C LEU A 115 4.32 -10.15 -0.27
N LEU A 116 4.04 -8.97 0.30
CA LEU A 116 2.76 -8.29 0.13
C LEU A 116 2.51 -7.94 -1.34
N ALA A 117 3.49 -7.37 -2.04
CA ALA A 117 3.35 -7.01 -3.45
C ALA A 117 3.03 -8.23 -4.33
N GLN A 118 3.70 -9.35 -4.09
CA GLN A 118 3.47 -10.61 -4.81
C GLN A 118 2.09 -11.18 -4.50
N THR A 119 1.65 -11.18 -3.24
CA THR A 119 0.33 -11.67 -2.86
C THR A 119 -0.79 -10.81 -3.45
N LEU A 120 -0.67 -9.48 -3.40
CA LEU A 120 -1.63 -8.59 -4.08
C LEU A 120 -1.66 -8.85 -5.58
N TYR A 121 -0.49 -9.08 -6.22
CA TYR A 121 -0.45 -9.48 -7.62
C TYR A 121 -1.17 -10.81 -7.87
N LEU A 122 -0.99 -11.83 -7.03
CA LEU A 122 -1.65 -13.12 -7.20
C LEU A 122 -3.17 -13.01 -7.08
N TYR A 123 -3.70 -12.17 -6.19
CA TYR A 123 -5.15 -11.88 -6.13
C TYR A 123 -5.71 -11.20 -7.38
N THR A 124 -4.86 -10.73 -8.29
CA THR A 124 -5.29 -10.18 -9.59
C THR A 124 -5.36 -11.21 -10.71
N GLN A 125 -4.91 -12.44 -10.47
CA GLN A 125 -4.82 -13.48 -11.49
C GLN A 125 -6.08 -14.34 -11.50
N ASP A 126 -6.53 -14.71 -12.70
CA ASP A 126 -7.63 -15.66 -12.86
C ASP A 126 -7.18 -17.07 -12.49
N ASN A 127 -8.13 -17.93 -12.07
CA ASN A 127 -7.92 -19.35 -11.76
C ASN A 127 -6.97 -19.65 -10.58
N THR A 128 -6.82 -18.73 -9.63
CA THR A 128 -6.10 -18.99 -8.37
C THR A 128 -7.05 -19.10 -7.19
N ASP A 129 -6.84 -20.08 -6.29
CA ASP A 129 -7.60 -20.16 -5.04
C ASP A 129 -7.07 -19.11 -4.04
N ASN A 130 -7.86 -18.07 -3.80
CA ASN A 130 -7.52 -16.99 -2.87
C ASN A 130 -7.25 -17.49 -1.44
N ARG A 131 -7.87 -18.59 -1.02
CA ARG A 131 -7.58 -19.22 0.29
C ARG A 131 -6.18 -19.80 0.33
N PHE A 132 -5.77 -20.48 -0.74
CA PHE A 132 -4.43 -21.04 -0.85
C PHE A 132 -3.36 -19.94 -0.87
N ILE A 133 -3.60 -18.86 -1.64
CA ILE A 133 -2.71 -17.69 -1.66
C ILE A 133 -2.59 -17.08 -0.26
N THR A 134 -3.72 -16.91 0.44
CA THR A 134 -3.77 -16.36 1.81
C THR A 134 -2.96 -17.23 2.78
N ALA A 135 -3.22 -18.54 2.81
CA ALA A 135 -2.51 -19.47 3.69
C ALA A 135 -1.00 -19.49 3.40
N ALA A 136 -0.60 -19.45 2.11
CA ALA A 136 0.80 -19.37 1.72
C ALA A 136 1.45 -18.05 2.17
N PHE A 137 0.72 -16.92 2.12
CA PHE A 137 1.19 -15.66 2.67
C PHE A 137 1.41 -15.78 4.18
N GLU A 138 0.44 -16.30 4.93
CA GLU A 138 0.49 -16.40 6.39
C GLU A 138 1.67 -17.24 6.86
N LEU A 139 1.91 -18.41 6.27
CA LEU A 139 3.06 -19.26 6.59
C LEU A 139 4.40 -18.54 6.35
N LYS A 140 4.51 -17.84 5.22
CA LYS A 140 5.71 -17.06 4.90
C LYS A 140 5.85 -15.85 5.83
N PHE A 141 4.74 -15.23 6.21
CA PHE A 141 4.67 -14.10 7.12
C PHE A 141 5.15 -14.50 8.52
N PHE A 142 4.60 -15.57 9.11
CA PHE A 142 5.03 -16.04 10.44
C PHE A 142 6.52 -16.38 10.48
N ARG A 143 7.04 -17.03 9.43
CA ARG A 143 8.47 -17.30 9.29
C ARG A 143 9.34 -16.03 9.32
N LEU A 144 8.85 -14.90 8.80
CA LEU A 144 9.58 -13.63 8.85
C LEU A 144 9.63 -13.04 10.26
N TYR A 145 8.62 -13.33 11.09
CA TYR A 145 8.51 -12.84 12.47
C TYR A 145 9.03 -13.85 13.51
N ARG A 146 9.48 -15.04 13.10
CA ARG A 146 9.98 -16.12 13.98
C ARG A 146 8.95 -16.55 15.04
N ILE A 147 7.69 -16.65 14.63
CA ILE A 147 6.60 -17.23 15.42
C ILE A 147 6.23 -18.58 14.80
#